data_AF-A0A9D1ELQ3-F1
#
_entry.id   AF-A0A9D1ELQ3-F1
#
_cell.length_a   1.000
_cell.length_b   1.000
_cell.length_c   1.000
_cell.angle_alpha   90.00
_cell.angle_beta   90.00
_cell.angle_gamma   90.00
#
_symmetry.space_group_name_H-M   'P 1'
#
loop_
_entity.id
_entity.type
_entity.pdbx_description
1 polymer ?
#
loop_
_entity_poly.entity_id
_entity_poly.type
_entity_poly.pdbx_seq_one_letter_code
_entity_poly.pdbx_strand_id
1 'polypeptide(L)'
;MAKDKHKIFEQMMEGILSGTLGSQALEDCMSFQPEVIKNISVRYRVIALGFVRKMSLEELNGKLEEQGCPRLYSRNFWEATLIYAFLRGLSYQEWKQVLEECAGLYRDSRGGGYFQQKKITYGELERYITENSMQEGEYMGTAMVTRRLEEGLAGAGSVADLKKFLGTNLHSFSTVREKSRYYFCKYLYYYLNRRIENYFRACRKGLGVDQALSELLSLKVVTTLRRKKTMPEEEKRALIHESAISCGEIFDEFNYFYFEYVSIDWVEILMEYYGEAQAIPELQKKRLAEVFRKNHPEWKKLGDQEVIEARMREMEEEEEHLQEVYARDSKTKGYGRNRSGELAVYKYVQGSLDLERTTLICFLLFFASDGDMPPEHRLTVKRLNHILQQSGFSALQADSDFDGFVEEFLISPYPKDLLMEEVVAYAKHQENSFLYRLYGSSVNYEEEILKIMVG
;
A
#
# COMPACT_ATOMS: atom_id res chain seq x y z
N MET A 1 2.36 29.65 5.89
CA MET A 1 1.08 28.93 5.69
C MET A 1 1.21 27.39 5.61
N ALA A 2 2.41 26.80 5.70
CA ALA A 2 2.58 25.33 5.73
C ALA A 2 2.30 24.66 7.10
N LYS A 3 2.31 25.42 8.20
CA LYS A 3 2.10 24.89 9.57
C LYS A 3 0.64 24.56 9.91
N ASP A 4 -0.34 25.18 9.24
CA ASP A 4 -1.76 24.94 9.53
C ASP A 4 -2.32 23.67 8.86
N LYS A 5 -1.84 23.32 7.66
CA LYS A 5 -2.28 22.10 6.98
C LYS A 5 -1.87 20.82 7.72
N HIS A 6 -0.70 20.84 8.36
CA HIS A 6 -0.23 19.71 9.19
C HIS A 6 -1.05 19.56 10.47
N LYS A 7 -1.49 20.68 11.07
CA LYS A 7 -2.34 20.68 12.27
C LYS A 7 -3.78 20.24 11.99
N ILE A 8 -4.33 20.59 10.82
CA ILE A 8 -5.63 20.08 10.35
C ILE A 8 -5.55 18.58 10.06
N PHE A 9 -4.45 18.11 9.47
CA PHE A 9 -4.20 16.68 9.25
C PHE A 9 -4.05 15.92 10.59
N GLU A 10 -3.31 16.45 11.57
CA GLU A 10 -3.23 15.86 12.92
C GLU A 10 -4.59 15.87 13.65
N GLN A 11 -5.38 16.95 13.54
CA GLN A 11 -6.73 17.01 14.13
C GLN A 11 -7.74 16.09 13.43
N MET A 12 -7.61 15.89 12.12
CA MET A 12 -8.37 14.87 11.38
C MET A 12 -7.94 13.46 11.77
N MET A 13 -6.63 13.23 11.98
CA MET A 13 -6.10 11.95 12.46
C MET A 13 -6.54 11.65 13.90
N GLU A 14 -6.55 12.64 14.80
CA GLU A 14 -7.14 12.53 16.15
C GLU A 14 -8.65 12.25 16.10
N GLY A 15 -9.37 12.83 15.13
CA GLY A 15 -10.79 12.56 14.89
C GLY A 15 -11.07 11.16 14.35
N ILE A 16 -10.22 10.61 13.48
CA ILE A 16 -10.32 9.24 12.95
C ILE A 16 -9.99 8.20 14.03
N LEU A 17 -9.12 8.54 14.98
CA LEU A 17 -8.79 7.72 16.16
C LEU A 17 -9.82 7.80 17.30
N SER A 18 -10.88 8.62 17.16
CA SER A 18 -11.85 8.93 18.23
C SER A 18 -13.12 8.07 18.22
N GLY A 19 -13.29 7.18 17.24
CA GLY A 19 -14.41 6.25 17.23
C GLY A 19 -14.26 5.16 18.30
N THR A 20 -15.38 4.73 18.89
CA THR A 20 -15.40 3.50 19.68
C THR A 20 -15.04 2.31 18.77
N LEU A 21 -14.03 1.53 19.11
CA LEU A 21 -13.48 0.46 18.26
C LEU A 21 -13.38 -0.88 19.00
N GLY A 22 -13.37 -1.97 18.23
CA GLY A 22 -13.23 -3.34 18.74
C GLY A 22 -14.26 -3.78 19.78
N SER A 23 -13.80 -4.33 20.91
CA SER A 23 -14.67 -4.84 21.97
C SER A 23 -15.57 -3.76 22.58
N GLN A 24 -15.10 -2.51 22.67
CA GLN A 24 -15.94 -1.41 23.15
C GLN A 24 -17.00 -1.01 22.11
N ALA A 25 -16.68 -1.05 20.81
CA ALA A 25 -17.68 -0.85 19.75
C ALA A 25 -18.77 -1.92 19.76
N LEU A 26 -18.38 -3.18 20.00
CA LEU A 26 -19.34 -4.26 20.18
C LEU A 26 -20.13 -4.09 21.47
N GLU A 27 -19.50 -3.66 22.58
CA GLU A 27 -20.21 -3.38 23.84
C GLU A 27 -21.27 -2.30 23.66
N ASP A 28 -20.90 -1.21 23.00
CA ASP A 28 -21.79 -0.10 22.70
C ASP A 28 -22.93 -0.56 21.77
N CYS A 29 -22.66 -1.45 20.80
CA CYS A 29 -23.71 -2.07 19.99
C CYS A 29 -24.66 -2.95 20.82
N MET A 30 -24.09 -3.76 21.72
CA MET A 30 -24.83 -4.69 22.57
C MET A 30 -25.54 -3.98 23.74
N SER A 31 -25.26 -2.70 23.98
CA SER A 31 -26.01 -1.83 24.89
C SER A 31 -27.37 -1.39 24.33
N PHE A 32 -27.62 -1.60 23.04
CA PHE A 32 -28.84 -1.24 22.32
C PHE A 32 -29.23 0.24 22.41
N GLN A 33 -28.27 1.14 22.58
CA GLN A 33 -28.50 2.59 22.60
C GLN A 33 -28.41 3.18 21.18
N PRO A 34 -29.53 3.58 20.55
CA PRO A 34 -29.54 3.98 19.13
C PRO A 34 -28.62 5.18 18.82
N GLU A 35 -28.54 6.13 19.76
CA GLU A 35 -27.73 7.33 19.64
C GLU A 35 -26.22 7.06 19.68
N VAL A 36 -25.81 5.94 20.29
CA VAL A 36 -24.41 5.49 20.32
C VAL A 36 -24.12 4.65 19.07
N ILE A 37 -25.02 3.74 18.72
CA ILE A 37 -24.88 2.80 17.58
C ILE A 37 -24.68 3.52 16.25
N LYS A 38 -25.36 4.65 16.03
CA LYS A 38 -25.28 5.40 14.76
C LYS A 38 -23.86 5.86 14.40
N ASN A 39 -23.00 6.05 15.40
CA ASN A 39 -21.63 6.51 15.23
C ASN A 39 -20.61 5.36 15.11
N ILE A 40 -21.07 4.10 15.20
CA ILE A 40 -20.22 2.91 15.12
C ILE A 40 -20.12 2.44 13.67
N SER A 41 -18.93 1.97 13.28
CA SER A 41 -18.69 1.47 11.93
C SER A 41 -19.67 0.35 11.56
N VAL A 42 -20.06 0.29 10.27
CA VAL A 42 -20.99 -0.71 9.75
C VAL A 42 -20.52 -2.13 10.09
N ARG A 43 -19.21 -2.38 10.02
CA ARG A 43 -18.63 -3.69 10.31
C ARG A 43 -18.95 -4.19 11.71
N TYR A 44 -18.76 -3.38 12.75
CA TYR A 44 -19.05 -3.79 14.13
C TYR A 44 -20.55 -3.96 14.36
N ARG A 45 -21.39 -3.13 13.73
CA ARG A 45 -22.85 -3.29 13.78
C ARG A 45 -23.31 -4.61 13.17
N VAL A 46 -22.72 -5.03 12.05
CA VAL A 46 -23.00 -6.32 11.41
C VAL A 46 -22.52 -7.49 12.28
N ILE A 47 -21.34 -7.39 12.90
CA ILE A 47 -20.85 -8.43 13.84
C ILE A 47 -21.77 -8.55 15.06
N ALA A 48 -22.18 -7.44 15.66
CA ALA A 48 -23.12 -7.45 16.78
C ALA A 48 -24.48 -8.06 16.38
N LEU A 49 -24.98 -7.72 15.18
CA LEU A 49 -26.18 -8.34 14.62
C LEU A 49 -26.03 -9.87 14.48
N GLY A 50 -24.83 -10.34 14.12
CA GLY A 50 -24.49 -11.76 14.07
C GLY A 50 -24.71 -12.47 15.39
N PHE A 51 -24.23 -11.89 16.50
CA PHE A 51 -24.47 -12.43 17.85
C PHE A 51 -25.96 -12.41 18.23
N VAL A 52 -26.65 -11.29 17.96
CA VAL A 52 -28.08 -11.14 18.30
C VAL A 52 -28.95 -12.15 17.55
N ARG A 53 -28.65 -12.39 16.27
CA ARG A 53 -29.40 -13.30 15.41
C ARG A 53 -28.89 -14.74 15.45
N LYS A 54 -27.85 -15.05 16.22
CA LYS A 54 -27.18 -16.36 16.26
C LYS A 54 -26.80 -16.86 14.87
N MET A 55 -26.23 -15.97 14.06
CA MET A 55 -25.75 -16.33 12.72
C MET A 55 -24.61 -17.33 12.80
N SER A 56 -24.54 -18.23 11.83
CA SER A 56 -23.31 -18.97 11.53
C SER A 56 -22.23 -18.04 10.98
N LEU A 57 -20.97 -18.50 10.99
CA LEU A 57 -19.86 -17.75 10.40
C LEU A 57 -20.09 -17.45 8.91
N GLU A 58 -20.70 -18.38 8.18
CA GLU A 58 -20.99 -18.22 6.75
C GLU A 58 -22.04 -17.14 6.51
N GLU A 59 -23.14 -17.15 7.26
CA GLU A 59 -24.18 -16.12 7.17
C GLU A 59 -23.64 -14.72 7.55
N LEU A 60 -22.83 -14.64 8.60
CA LEU A 60 -22.21 -13.38 9.01
C LEU A 60 -21.28 -12.83 7.92
N ASN A 61 -20.43 -13.70 7.35
CA ASN A 61 -19.50 -13.30 6.30
C ASN A 61 -20.24 -12.85 5.03
N GLY A 62 -21.31 -13.55 4.63
CA GLY A 62 -22.17 -13.09 3.54
C GLY A 62 -22.77 -11.71 3.81
N LYS A 63 -23.22 -11.44 5.05
CA LYS A 63 -23.76 -10.13 5.43
C LYS A 63 -22.70 -9.03 5.44
N LEU A 64 -21.48 -9.34 5.86
CA LEU A 64 -20.35 -8.40 5.80
C LEU A 64 -20.06 -8.01 4.35
N GLU A 65 -20.00 -8.99 3.45
CA GLU A 65 -19.76 -8.78 2.03
C GLU A 65 -20.86 -7.94 1.37
N GLU A 66 -22.14 -8.22 1.66
CA GLU A 66 -23.28 -7.41 1.19
C GLU A 66 -23.19 -5.93 1.60
N GLN A 67 -22.54 -5.64 2.74
CA GLN A 67 -22.36 -4.29 3.27
C GLN A 67 -20.99 -3.68 2.90
N GLY A 68 -20.26 -4.29 1.97
CA GLY A 68 -18.93 -3.84 1.55
C GLY A 68 -17.86 -3.93 2.65
N CYS A 69 -18.12 -4.70 3.71
CA CYS A 69 -17.21 -4.90 4.83
C CYS A 69 -16.35 -6.15 4.58
N PRO A 70 -15.07 -6.15 5.00
CA PRO A 70 -14.27 -7.37 4.94
C PRO A 70 -14.86 -8.46 5.83
N ARG A 71 -14.92 -9.69 5.31
CA ARG A 71 -15.28 -10.90 6.05
C ARG A 71 -14.37 -11.11 7.27
N LEU A 72 -14.75 -12.01 8.17
CA LEU A 72 -13.85 -12.51 9.21
C LEU A 72 -12.87 -13.54 8.62
N TYR A 73 -11.56 -13.38 8.82
CA TYR A 73 -10.53 -14.28 8.26
C TYR A 73 -9.27 -14.50 9.14
N SER A 74 -9.42 -14.53 10.47
CA SER A 74 -8.38 -14.93 11.45
C SER A 74 -7.08 -14.12 11.38
N ARG A 75 -7.15 -12.87 10.90
CA ARG A 75 -5.98 -12.02 10.64
C ARG A 75 -5.23 -11.61 11.91
N ASN A 76 -5.96 -11.46 13.01
CA ASN A 76 -5.41 -11.07 14.30
C ASN A 76 -6.05 -11.89 15.41
N PHE A 77 -5.45 -11.81 16.60
CA PHE A 77 -5.89 -12.53 17.78
C PHE A 77 -7.38 -12.34 18.08
N TRP A 78 -7.86 -11.10 18.03
CA TRP A 78 -9.26 -10.75 18.32
C TRP A 78 -10.22 -11.39 17.32
N GLU A 79 -9.93 -11.27 16.02
CA GLU A 79 -10.75 -11.83 14.94
C GLU A 79 -10.75 -13.37 14.96
N ALA A 80 -9.64 -14.00 15.36
CA ALA A 80 -9.57 -15.44 15.60
C ALA A 80 -10.55 -15.88 16.71
N THR A 81 -10.66 -15.12 17.81
CA THR A 81 -11.64 -15.44 18.87
C THR A 81 -13.09 -15.24 18.41
N LEU A 82 -13.36 -14.26 17.56
CA LEU A 82 -14.70 -14.07 16.97
C LEU A 82 -15.06 -15.25 16.06
N ILE A 83 -14.15 -15.66 15.19
CA ILE A 83 -14.36 -16.82 14.30
C ILE A 83 -14.65 -18.07 15.13
N TYR A 84 -13.86 -18.30 16.19
CA TYR A 84 -14.15 -19.38 17.14
C TYR A 84 -15.56 -19.28 17.72
N ALA A 85 -15.98 -18.08 18.16
CA ALA A 85 -17.31 -17.87 18.72
C ALA A 85 -18.43 -18.23 17.74
N PHE A 86 -18.36 -17.76 16.50
CA PHE A 86 -19.36 -18.07 15.47
C PHE A 86 -19.32 -19.53 15.02
N LEU A 87 -18.15 -20.18 14.99
CA LEU A 87 -18.02 -21.61 14.70
C LEU A 87 -18.58 -22.52 15.81
N ARG A 88 -18.66 -22.01 17.05
CA ARG A 88 -19.16 -22.74 18.22
C ARG A 88 -20.55 -22.27 18.67
N GLY A 89 -21.14 -21.30 17.98
CA GLY A 89 -22.45 -20.75 18.30
C GLY A 89 -22.50 -20.06 19.67
N LEU A 90 -21.39 -19.47 20.11
CA LEU A 90 -21.31 -18.78 21.40
C LEU A 90 -22.16 -17.51 21.39
N SER A 91 -22.78 -17.20 22.51
CA SER A 91 -23.34 -15.89 22.79
C SER A 91 -22.23 -14.84 22.96
N TYR A 92 -22.62 -13.57 22.88
CA TYR A 92 -21.71 -12.44 23.11
C TYR A 92 -21.00 -12.51 24.48
N GLN A 93 -21.73 -12.90 25.53
CA GLN A 93 -21.18 -12.99 26.89
C GLN A 93 -20.19 -14.15 27.04
N GLU A 94 -20.49 -15.30 26.41
CA GLU A 94 -19.55 -16.43 26.37
C GLU A 94 -18.28 -16.08 25.58
N TRP A 95 -18.42 -15.39 24.44
CA TRP A 95 -17.26 -14.93 23.69
C TRP A 95 -16.38 -13.95 24.50
N LYS A 96 -16.98 -13.03 25.26
CA LYS A 96 -16.23 -12.12 26.15
C LYS A 96 -15.39 -12.88 27.18
N GLN A 97 -15.97 -13.89 27.82
CA GLN A 97 -15.24 -14.74 28.77
C GLN A 97 -14.06 -15.44 28.08
N VAL A 98 -14.27 -15.99 26.89
CA VAL A 98 -13.18 -16.60 26.09
C VAL A 98 -12.09 -15.59 25.76
N LEU A 99 -12.45 -14.36 25.38
CA LEU A 99 -11.49 -13.30 25.07
C LEU A 99 -10.64 -12.93 26.29
N GLU A 100 -11.26 -12.71 27.45
CA GLU A 100 -10.58 -12.42 28.72
C GLU A 100 -9.64 -13.55 29.14
N GLU A 101 -10.11 -14.79 29.04
CA GLU A 101 -9.34 -15.98 29.34
C GLU A 101 -8.09 -16.15 28.47
N CYS A 102 -8.14 -15.66 27.23
CA CYS A 102 -7.03 -15.74 26.29
C CYS A 102 -6.14 -14.48 26.32
N ALA A 103 -6.62 -13.36 26.87
CA ALA A 103 -5.92 -12.06 26.85
C ALA A 103 -4.49 -12.11 27.43
N GLY A 104 -4.24 -13.02 28.38
CA GLY A 104 -2.90 -13.27 28.94
C GLY A 104 -1.85 -13.69 27.91
N LEU A 105 -2.25 -14.39 26.84
CA LEU A 105 -1.33 -14.87 25.79
C LEU A 105 -0.79 -13.74 24.89
N TYR A 106 -1.53 -12.64 24.78
CA TYR A 106 -1.19 -11.56 23.87
C TYR A 106 -0.01 -10.70 24.37
N ARG A 107 0.16 -10.60 25.69
CA ARG A 107 1.24 -9.80 26.32
C ARG A 107 2.65 -10.33 26.03
N ASP A 108 2.78 -11.61 25.68
CA ASP A 108 4.08 -12.27 25.42
C ASP A 108 4.49 -12.27 23.92
N SER A 109 3.72 -11.61 23.04
CA SER A 109 3.88 -11.71 21.57
C SER A 109 4.96 -10.83 20.94
N ARG A 110 5.77 -10.09 21.73
CA ARG A 110 6.81 -9.22 21.18
C ARG A 110 8.10 -10.00 20.89
N GLY A 111 8.16 -10.63 19.72
CA GLY A 111 9.42 -11.08 19.15
C GLY A 111 9.31 -12.40 18.41
N GLY A 112 9.53 -12.35 17.09
CA GLY A 112 9.56 -13.52 16.23
C GLY A 112 8.68 -13.31 15.01
N GLY A 113 9.22 -12.72 13.95
CA GLY A 113 8.52 -12.50 12.69
C GLY A 113 9.51 -12.16 11.59
N TYR A 114 9.05 -12.05 10.34
CA TYR A 114 9.88 -11.58 9.24
C TYR A 114 10.20 -10.08 9.39
N PHE A 115 11.33 -9.65 8.81
CA PHE A 115 11.71 -8.22 8.69
C PHE A 115 11.88 -7.46 10.02
N GLN A 116 12.39 -8.13 11.05
CA GLN A 116 12.60 -7.55 12.40
C GLN A 116 13.93 -6.77 12.50
N GLN A 117 14.79 -6.89 11.49
CA GLN A 117 16.08 -6.19 11.46
C GLN A 117 15.91 -4.76 10.93
N LYS A 118 16.88 -3.88 11.24
CA LYS A 118 16.92 -2.50 10.72
C LYS A 118 17.01 -2.41 9.19
N LYS A 119 17.27 -3.53 8.51
CA LYS A 119 17.41 -3.64 7.06
C LYS A 119 16.63 -4.88 6.62
N ILE A 120 15.86 -4.72 5.55
CA ILE A 120 15.20 -5.82 4.87
C ILE A 120 16.13 -6.29 3.75
N THR A 121 16.48 -7.57 3.71
CA THR A 121 17.31 -8.14 2.64
C THR A 121 16.47 -8.82 1.56
N TYR A 122 17.04 -8.98 0.36
CA TYR A 122 16.41 -9.76 -0.70
C TYR A 122 16.15 -11.21 -0.25
N GLY A 123 17.10 -11.84 0.44
CA GLY A 123 16.93 -13.19 0.97
C GLY A 123 15.85 -13.31 2.04
N GLU A 124 15.66 -12.29 2.88
CA GLU A 124 14.53 -12.27 3.82
C GLU A 124 13.17 -12.19 3.09
N LEU A 125 13.09 -11.40 2.02
CA LEU A 125 11.91 -11.30 1.17
C LEU A 125 11.63 -12.64 0.46
N GLU A 126 12.65 -13.25 -0.15
CA GLU A 126 12.54 -14.56 -0.80
C GLU A 126 12.06 -15.64 0.17
N ARG A 127 12.65 -15.69 1.36
CA ARG A 127 12.22 -16.61 2.42
C ARG A 127 10.77 -16.39 2.83
N TYR A 128 10.37 -15.13 3.05
CA TYR A 128 8.99 -14.79 3.38
C TYR A 128 8.01 -15.28 2.31
N ILE A 129 8.32 -15.09 1.02
CA ILE A 129 7.46 -15.56 -0.06
C ILE A 129 7.44 -17.09 -0.15
N THR A 130 8.60 -17.73 -0.07
CA THR A 130 8.73 -19.19 -0.21
C THR A 130 8.01 -19.92 0.92
N GLU A 131 8.20 -19.48 2.17
CA GLU A 131 7.59 -20.11 3.35
C GLU A 131 6.08 -19.84 3.44
N ASN A 132 5.56 -18.82 2.76
CA ASN A 132 4.14 -18.47 2.75
C ASN A 132 3.38 -18.86 1.47
N SER A 133 4.05 -19.56 0.55
CA SER A 133 3.48 -20.05 -0.71
C SER A 133 3.32 -21.57 -0.72
N MET A 134 2.27 -22.07 -1.37
CA MET A 134 2.06 -23.50 -1.66
C MET A 134 2.56 -23.68 -3.08
N GLN A 135 3.44 -24.65 -3.28
CA GLN A 135 3.70 -25.16 -4.61
C GLN A 135 2.50 -25.96 -5.07
N GLU A 136 1.72 -25.40 -5.97
CA GLU A 136 0.72 -26.14 -6.76
C GLU A 136 1.33 -26.35 -8.14
N GLY A 137 2.11 -27.42 -8.36
CA GLY A 137 2.87 -27.58 -9.61
C GLY A 137 3.93 -26.48 -9.78
N GLU A 138 3.86 -25.71 -10.88
CA GLU A 138 4.70 -24.53 -11.11
C GLU A 138 4.16 -23.26 -10.41
N TYR A 139 2.99 -23.31 -9.78
CA TYR A 139 2.33 -22.15 -9.17
C TYR A 139 2.75 -21.94 -7.71
N MET A 140 2.92 -20.68 -7.31
CA MET A 140 2.90 -20.28 -5.91
C MET A 140 1.50 -19.78 -5.53
N GLY A 141 0.66 -20.61 -4.93
CA GLY A 141 -0.60 -20.18 -4.31
C GLY A 141 -0.35 -19.50 -2.96
N THR A 142 -1.14 -18.50 -2.56
CA THR A 142 -1.08 -17.96 -1.19
C THR A 142 -1.52 -19.06 -0.23
N ALA A 143 -0.62 -19.54 0.60
CA ALA A 143 -0.83 -20.83 1.23
C ALA A 143 -0.99 -20.82 2.74
N MET A 144 -0.12 -20.13 3.45
CA MET A 144 0.20 -20.57 4.81
C MET A 144 -0.40 -19.69 5.90
N VAL A 145 -0.39 -18.35 5.77
CA VAL A 145 -0.74 -17.51 6.93
C VAL A 145 -2.22 -17.61 7.30
N THR A 146 -3.14 -17.67 6.33
CA THR A 146 -4.58 -17.56 6.64
C THR A 146 -5.30 -18.91 6.63
N ARG A 147 -4.96 -19.81 5.70
CA ARG A 147 -5.57 -21.14 5.63
C ARG A 147 -5.21 -22.02 6.83
N ARG A 148 -3.94 -22.03 7.28
CA ARG A 148 -3.54 -22.77 8.49
C ARG A 148 -4.26 -22.25 9.72
N LEU A 149 -4.49 -20.93 9.80
CA LEU A 149 -5.21 -20.34 10.91
C LEU A 149 -6.69 -20.69 10.86
N GLU A 150 -7.34 -20.55 9.71
CA GLU A 150 -8.76 -20.89 9.50
C GLU A 150 -9.03 -22.38 9.75
N GLU A 151 -8.24 -23.29 9.18
CA GLU A 151 -8.37 -24.75 9.38
C GLU A 151 -8.05 -25.15 10.84
N GLY A 152 -7.03 -24.55 11.45
CA GLY A 152 -6.65 -24.81 12.83
C GLY A 152 -7.69 -24.33 13.84
N LEU A 153 -8.34 -23.19 13.59
CA LEU A 153 -9.46 -22.69 14.39
C LEU A 153 -10.69 -23.59 14.32
N ALA A 154 -11.03 -24.09 13.13
CA ALA A 154 -12.13 -25.02 12.96
C ALA A 154 -11.93 -26.31 13.78
N GLY A 155 -10.66 -26.75 13.92
CA GLY A 155 -10.28 -27.91 14.73
C GLY A 155 -10.25 -27.69 16.24
N ALA A 156 -10.29 -26.45 16.74
CA ALA A 156 -10.23 -26.17 18.17
C ALA A 156 -11.58 -26.50 18.85
N GLY A 157 -11.69 -27.67 19.49
CA GLY A 157 -12.96 -28.15 20.09
C GLY A 157 -13.31 -27.47 21.41
N SER A 158 -12.30 -27.02 22.16
CA SER A 158 -12.44 -26.41 23.49
C SER A 158 -11.68 -25.08 23.60
N VAL A 159 -11.93 -24.33 24.68
CA VAL A 159 -11.18 -23.10 25.00
C VAL A 159 -9.69 -23.40 25.25
N ALA A 160 -9.37 -24.58 25.78
CA ALA A 160 -7.98 -25.03 25.94
C ALA A 160 -7.28 -25.25 24.59
N ASP A 161 -7.99 -25.87 23.63
CA ASP A 161 -7.48 -26.05 22.27
C ASP A 161 -7.29 -24.71 21.55
N LEU A 162 -8.23 -23.78 21.75
CA LEU A 162 -8.11 -22.42 21.26
C LEU A 162 -6.88 -21.72 21.85
N LYS A 163 -6.66 -21.77 23.18
CA LYS A 163 -5.47 -21.17 23.82
C LYS A 163 -4.16 -21.74 23.25
N LYS A 164 -4.10 -23.06 23.06
CA LYS A 164 -2.94 -23.73 22.44
C LYS A 164 -2.73 -23.26 21.01
N PHE A 165 -3.80 -23.21 20.23
CA PHE A 165 -3.77 -22.71 18.85
C PHE A 165 -3.29 -21.26 18.79
N LEU A 166 -3.89 -20.36 19.58
CA LEU A 166 -3.53 -18.94 19.63
C LEU A 166 -2.06 -18.78 20.03
N GLY A 167 -1.61 -19.46 21.09
CA GLY A 167 -0.22 -19.42 21.55
C GLY A 167 0.79 -19.90 20.51
N THR A 168 0.49 -20.99 19.79
CA THR A 168 1.36 -21.53 18.73
C THR A 168 1.47 -20.58 17.53
N ASN A 169 0.44 -19.78 17.29
CA ASN A 169 0.31 -18.94 16.10
C ASN A 169 0.48 -17.44 16.35
N LEU A 170 0.90 -17.02 17.56
CA LEU A 170 1.02 -15.59 17.91
C LEU A 170 1.83 -14.79 16.90
N HIS A 171 2.93 -15.35 16.39
CA HIS A 171 3.81 -14.74 15.39
C HIS A 171 3.19 -14.60 13.99
N SER A 172 2.11 -15.34 13.72
CA SER A 172 1.38 -15.31 12.45
C SER A 172 0.23 -14.31 12.45
N PHE A 173 -0.18 -13.81 13.62
CA PHE A 173 -1.17 -12.74 13.71
C PHE A 173 -0.54 -11.41 13.33
N SER A 174 -1.30 -10.63 12.57
CA SER A 174 -0.84 -9.37 11.99
C SER A 174 -1.89 -8.30 12.23
N THR A 175 -1.43 -7.10 12.55
CA THR A 175 -2.31 -5.92 12.69
C THR A 175 -2.73 -5.38 11.33
N VAL A 176 -2.05 -5.81 10.25
CA VAL A 176 -2.34 -5.44 8.87
C VAL A 176 -3.07 -6.56 8.12
N ARG A 177 -3.60 -6.26 6.93
CA ARG A 177 -4.15 -7.27 6.02
C ARG A 177 -2.98 -8.09 5.45
N GLU A 178 -2.62 -9.17 6.14
CA GLU A 178 -1.43 -9.96 5.80
C GLU A 178 -1.46 -10.53 4.37
N LYS A 179 -2.65 -10.82 3.81
CA LYS A 179 -2.77 -11.20 2.38
C LYS A 179 -2.40 -10.05 1.45
N SER A 180 -2.76 -8.80 1.77
CA SER A 180 -2.35 -7.61 1.00
C SER A 180 -0.84 -7.42 1.04
N ARG A 181 -0.25 -7.53 2.23
CA ARG A 181 1.20 -7.49 2.43
C ARG A 181 1.90 -8.61 1.65
N TYR A 182 1.38 -9.84 1.72
CA TYR A 182 1.91 -10.97 0.97
C TYR A 182 1.94 -10.67 -0.54
N TYR A 183 0.83 -10.20 -1.11
CA TYR A 183 0.78 -9.88 -2.54
C TYR A 183 1.70 -8.72 -2.93
N PHE A 184 1.78 -7.68 -2.10
CA PHE A 184 2.75 -6.60 -2.26
C PHE A 184 4.18 -7.13 -2.30
N CYS A 185 4.59 -7.90 -1.28
CA CYS A 185 5.92 -8.49 -1.18
C CYS A 185 6.19 -9.47 -2.32
N LYS A 186 5.19 -10.21 -2.78
CA LYS A 186 5.32 -11.19 -3.87
C LYS A 186 5.60 -10.50 -5.20
N TYR A 187 4.85 -9.46 -5.53
CA TYR A 187 5.08 -8.69 -6.76
C TYR A 187 6.40 -7.93 -6.70
N LEU A 188 6.76 -7.39 -5.53
CA LEU A 188 8.08 -6.82 -5.29
C LEU A 188 9.21 -7.85 -5.50
N TYR A 189 9.04 -9.08 -5.01
CA TYR A 189 10.01 -10.15 -5.22
C TYR A 189 10.20 -10.46 -6.71
N TYR A 190 9.10 -10.63 -7.47
CA TYR A 190 9.21 -10.86 -8.91
C TYR A 190 9.87 -9.71 -9.65
N TYR A 191 9.52 -8.47 -9.29
CA TYR A 191 10.12 -7.25 -9.83
C TYR A 191 11.65 -7.25 -9.66
N LEU A 192 12.13 -7.50 -8.44
CA LEU A 192 13.55 -7.56 -8.14
C LEU A 192 14.24 -8.77 -8.79
N ASN A 193 13.65 -9.96 -8.68
CA ASN A 193 14.20 -11.20 -9.24
C ASN A 193 14.41 -11.08 -10.75
N ARG A 194 13.47 -10.45 -11.47
CA ARG A 194 13.60 -10.26 -12.91
C ARG A 194 14.79 -9.36 -13.27
N ARG A 195 14.98 -8.25 -12.55
CA ARG A 195 16.13 -7.35 -12.77
C ARG A 195 17.44 -8.06 -12.45
N ILE A 196 17.46 -8.90 -11.41
CA ILE A 196 18.60 -9.78 -11.08
C ILE A 196 18.91 -10.74 -12.25
N GLU A 197 17.89 -11.42 -12.79
CA GLU A 197 18.06 -12.35 -13.91
C GLU A 197 18.45 -11.65 -15.22
N ASN A 198 17.95 -10.44 -15.46
CA ASN A 198 18.37 -9.59 -16.59
C ASN A 198 19.85 -9.23 -16.47
N TYR A 199 20.32 -8.87 -15.29
CA TYR A 199 21.75 -8.62 -15.04
C TYR A 199 22.60 -9.86 -15.32
N PHE A 200 22.23 -11.04 -14.82
CA PHE A 200 22.98 -12.26 -15.12
C PHE A 200 22.92 -12.68 -16.58
N ARG A 201 21.79 -12.44 -17.26
CA ARG A 201 21.66 -12.63 -18.71
C ARG A 201 22.59 -11.70 -19.47
N ALA A 202 22.67 -10.43 -19.08
CA ALA A 202 23.60 -9.45 -19.67
C ALA A 202 25.06 -9.84 -19.43
N CYS A 203 25.41 -10.28 -18.22
CA CYS A 203 26.75 -10.79 -17.90
C CYS A 203 27.15 -11.97 -18.78
N ARG A 204 26.26 -12.96 -18.97
CA ARG A 204 26.52 -14.14 -19.81
C ARG A 204 26.68 -13.78 -21.29
N LYS A 205 25.93 -12.79 -21.79
CA LYS A 205 26.01 -12.30 -23.17
C LYS A 205 27.15 -11.31 -23.42
N GLY A 206 27.71 -10.71 -22.37
CA GLY A 206 28.73 -9.67 -22.46
C GLY A 206 28.23 -8.33 -23.03
N LEU A 207 26.91 -8.12 -23.13
CA LEU A 207 26.30 -6.95 -23.74
C LEU A 207 25.24 -6.34 -22.80
N GLY A 208 25.23 -5.01 -22.67
CA GLY A 208 24.25 -4.30 -21.83
C GLY A 208 24.45 -4.47 -20.32
N VAL A 209 25.63 -4.92 -19.86
CA VAL A 209 25.89 -5.19 -18.43
C VAL A 209 25.73 -3.94 -17.57
N ASP A 210 26.24 -2.79 -18.01
CA ASP A 210 26.15 -1.55 -17.22
C ASP A 210 24.71 -1.02 -17.14
N GLN A 211 23.90 -1.23 -18.19
CA GLN A 211 22.47 -0.91 -18.19
C GLN A 211 21.71 -1.82 -17.21
N ALA A 212 21.87 -3.14 -17.34
CA ALA A 212 21.21 -4.10 -16.46
C ALA A 212 21.68 -3.98 -14.99
N LEU A 213 22.93 -3.53 -14.76
CA LEU A 213 23.43 -3.22 -13.43
C LEU A 213 22.79 -1.95 -12.84
N SER A 214 22.40 -0.99 -13.68
CA SER A 214 21.70 0.23 -13.25
C SER A 214 20.25 -0.05 -12.87
N GLU A 215 19.61 -1.08 -13.45
CA GLU A 215 18.29 -1.56 -13.02
C GLU A 215 18.32 -2.18 -11.60
N LEU A 216 19.49 -2.45 -11.03
CA LEU A 216 19.65 -3.02 -9.68
C LEU A 216 19.81 -1.98 -8.57
N LEU A 217 19.56 -0.69 -8.81
CA LEU A 217 19.67 0.37 -7.79
C LEU A 217 18.77 0.11 -6.57
N SER A 218 17.64 -0.57 -6.77
CA SER A 218 16.75 -1.05 -5.72
C SER A 218 17.41 -2.05 -4.74
N LEU A 219 18.64 -2.50 -5.02
CA LEU A 219 19.47 -3.33 -4.15
C LEU A 219 20.78 -2.63 -3.83
N LYS A 220 21.16 -2.61 -2.55
CA LYS A 220 22.40 -1.98 -2.06
C LYS A 220 23.65 -2.82 -2.36
N VAL A 221 23.84 -3.21 -3.62
CA VAL A 221 24.88 -4.13 -4.11
C VAL A 221 25.59 -3.64 -5.38
N VAL A 222 24.99 -2.70 -6.12
CA VAL A 222 25.47 -2.18 -7.41
C VAL A 222 26.95 -1.78 -7.40
N THR A 223 27.36 -0.97 -6.42
CA THR A 223 28.76 -0.50 -6.30
C THR A 223 29.74 -1.66 -6.10
N THR A 224 29.34 -2.68 -5.35
CA THR A 224 30.17 -3.86 -5.09
C THR A 224 30.31 -4.70 -6.36
N LEU A 225 29.22 -4.96 -7.08
CA LEU A 225 29.24 -5.70 -8.34
C LEU A 225 30.07 -4.97 -9.41
N ARG A 226 29.97 -3.63 -9.48
CA ARG A 226 30.76 -2.81 -10.42
C ARG A 226 32.27 -2.93 -10.17
N ARG A 227 32.69 -3.05 -8.91
CA ARG A 227 34.10 -3.21 -8.51
C ARG A 227 34.60 -4.64 -8.69
N LYS A 228 33.75 -5.65 -8.49
CA LYS A 228 34.10 -7.08 -8.54
C LYS A 228 33.64 -7.75 -9.83
N LYS A 229 34.05 -7.21 -10.99
CA LYS A 229 33.59 -7.68 -12.31
C LYS A 229 33.88 -9.17 -12.58
N THR A 230 35.06 -9.64 -12.16
CA THR A 230 35.55 -11.01 -12.36
C THR A 230 35.03 -12.03 -11.35
N MET A 231 34.20 -11.61 -10.40
CA MET A 231 33.62 -12.51 -9.40
C MET A 231 32.71 -13.57 -10.07
N PRO A 232 32.79 -14.85 -9.63
CA PRO A 232 31.91 -15.92 -10.10
C PRO A 232 30.42 -15.59 -9.94
N GLU A 233 29.57 -16.21 -10.76
CA GLU A 233 28.12 -15.98 -10.72
C GLU A 233 27.52 -16.38 -9.37
N GLU A 234 27.95 -17.50 -8.80
CA GLU A 234 27.49 -18.02 -7.51
C GLU A 234 27.77 -17.03 -6.37
N GLU A 235 28.98 -16.45 -6.34
CA GLU A 235 29.36 -15.45 -5.34
C GLU A 235 28.57 -14.14 -5.52
N LYS A 236 28.30 -13.73 -6.77
CA LYS A 236 27.44 -12.57 -7.06
C LYS A 236 26.01 -12.80 -6.58
N ARG A 237 25.46 -14.01 -6.79
CA ARG A 237 24.12 -14.39 -6.32
C ARG A 237 24.04 -14.36 -4.80
N ALA A 238 25.04 -14.89 -4.10
CA ALA A 238 25.12 -14.82 -2.63
C ALA A 238 25.16 -13.37 -2.12
N LEU A 239 25.96 -12.50 -2.75
CA LEU A 239 26.01 -11.08 -2.40
C LEU A 239 24.67 -10.36 -2.61
N ILE A 240 23.98 -10.67 -3.71
CA ILE A 240 22.64 -10.12 -4.00
C ILE A 240 21.65 -10.61 -2.94
N HIS A 241 21.71 -11.89 -2.57
CA HIS A 241 20.82 -12.48 -1.57
C HIS A 241 20.97 -11.81 -0.18
N GLU A 242 22.20 -11.48 0.23
CA GLU A 242 22.46 -10.77 1.48
C GLU A 242 22.24 -9.24 1.39
N SER A 243 22.01 -8.71 0.18
CA SER A 243 21.90 -7.28 -0.02
C SER A 243 20.61 -6.70 0.55
N ALA A 244 20.72 -5.51 1.12
CA ALA A 244 19.56 -4.76 1.61
C ALA A 244 18.77 -4.16 0.45
N ILE A 245 17.44 -4.25 0.54
CA ILE A 245 16.52 -3.59 -0.38
C ILE A 245 16.49 -2.08 -0.08
N SER A 246 16.57 -1.26 -1.12
CA SER A 246 16.43 0.19 -1.04
C SER A 246 14.96 0.58 -1.19
N CYS A 247 14.23 0.71 -0.08
CA CYS A 247 12.82 1.17 -0.11
C CYS A 247 12.69 2.59 -0.66
N GLY A 248 13.72 3.43 -0.50
CA GLY A 248 13.78 4.76 -1.10
C GLY A 248 13.83 4.67 -2.62
N GLU A 249 14.70 3.83 -3.18
CA GLU A 249 14.78 3.65 -4.63
C GLU A 249 13.48 3.06 -5.19
N ILE A 250 12.88 2.07 -4.52
CA ILE A 250 11.59 1.52 -4.94
C ILE A 250 10.51 2.61 -4.95
N PHE A 251 10.51 3.47 -3.93
CA PHE A 251 9.56 4.58 -3.87
C PHE A 251 9.85 5.63 -4.95
N ASP A 252 11.11 5.92 -5.24
CA ASP A 252 11.50 6.86 -6.28
C ASP A 252 11.18 6.30 -7.68
N GLU A 253 11.38 5.01 -7.94
CA GLU A 253 10.98 4.34 -9.18
C GLU A 253 9.45 4.23 -9.31
N PHE A 254 8.74 3.93 -8.21
CA PHE A 254 7.28 3.97 -8.17
C PHE A 254 6.78 5.38 -8.47
N ASN A 255 7.45 6.39 -7.88
CA ASN A 255 7.09 7.76 -8.11
C ASN A 255 7.39 8.15 -9.54
N TYR A 256 8.53 7.77 -10.09
CA TYR A 256 8.87 8.00 -11.48
C TYR A 256 7.85 7.32 -12.42
N PHE A 257 7.39 6.13 -12.08
CA PHE A 257 6.38 5.44 -12.87
C PHE A 257 5.03 6.18 -12.95
N TYR A 258 4.56 6.74 -11.83
CA TYR A 258 3.29 7.47 -11.79
C TYR A 258 3.41 8.99 -11.98
N PHE A 259 4.57 9.54 -11.67
CA PHE A 259 4.87 10.97 -11.51
C PHE A 259 6.13 11.42 -12.28
N GLU A 260 6.81 10.51 -13.02
CA GLU A 260 7.46 10.71 -14.34
C GLU A 260 6.92 11.92 -15.09
N TYR A 261 5.60 11.93 -15.09
CA TYR A 261 4.77 12.79 -15.90
C TYR A 261 3.83 13.66 -15.04
N VAL A 262 3.94 13.63 -13.71
CA VAL A 262 2.87 14.08 -12.79
C VAL A 262 3.37 14.55 -11.40
N SER A 263 4.65 14.87 -11.19
CA SER A 263 5.05 15.61 -9.96
C SER A 263 4.70 17.09 -10.01
N ILE A 264 4.02 17.46 -11.07
CA ILE A 264 3.81 18.79 -11.59
C ILE A 264 2.37 19.16 -11.21
N ASP A 265 2.17 20.28 -10.50
CA ASP A 265 0.83 20.80 -10.17
C ASP A 265 -0.02 20.77 -11.45
N TRP A 266 -1.35 20.55 -11.40
CA TRP A 266 -2.19 20.58 -12.62
C TRP A 266 -1.94 21.85 -13.44
N VAL A 267 -1.60 22.95 -12.74
CA VAL A 267 -1.05 24.19 -13.28
C VAL A 267 0.17 23.98 -14.16
N GLU A 268 1.19 23.31 -13.65
CA GLU A 268 2.46 23.14 -14.30
C GLU A 268 2.33 22.15 -15.49
N ILE A 269 1.43 21.14 -15.41
CA ILE A 269 1.12 20.19 -16.50
C ILE A 269 0.43 20.95 -17.64
N LEU A 270 -0.50 21.84 -17.30
CA LEU A 270 -1.15 22.73 -18.27
C LEU A 270 -0.14 23.67 -18.92
N MET A 271 0.83 24.19 -18.16
CA MET A 271 1.85 25.09 -18.69
C MET A 271 2.80 24.36 -19.64
N GLU A 272 3.25 23.15 -19.32
CA GLU A 272 4.03 22.30 -20.23
C GLU A 272 3.22 21.89 -21.48
N TYR A 273 1.95 21.50 -21.31
CA TYR A 273 1.07 21.09 -22.40
C TYR A 273 0.88 22.18 -23.46
N TYR A 274 0.70 23.43 -23.02
CA TYR A 274 0.55 24.56 -23.93
C TYR A 274 1.88 25.14 -24.41
N GLY A 275 2.97 24.96 -23.65
CA GLY A 275 4.34 25.38 -23.97
C GLY A 275 4.55 26.90 -23.90
N GLU A 276 3.63 27.69 -24.43
CA GLU A 276 3.68 29.15 -24.45
C GLU A 276 2.39 29.74 -23.86
N ALA A 277 2.51 30.83 -23.10
CA ALA A 277 1.37 31.50 -22.49
C ALA A 277 0.33 31.97 -23.54
N GLN A 278 0.76 32.25 -24.77
CA GLN A 278 -0.09 32.63 -25.90
C GLN A 278 -0.98 31.47 -26.39
N ALA A 279 -0.55 30.22 -26.22
CA ALA A 279 -1.30 29.02 -26.61
C ALA A 279 -2.43 28.67 -25.64
N ILE A 280 -2.44 29.27 -24.44
CA ILE A 280 -3.49 29.05 -23.43
C ILE A 280 -4.78 29.80 -23.82
N PRO A 281 -5.94 29.13 -23.91
CA PRO A 281 -7.22 29.76 -24.18
C PRO A 281 -7.57 30.89 -23.19
N GLU A 282 -8.13 31.98 -23.70
CA GLU A 282 -8.28 33.23 -22.93
C GLU A 282 -9.14 33.10 -21.67
N LEU A 283 -10.18 32.26 -21.71
CA LEU A 283 -11.00 31.94 -20.55
C LEU A 283 -10.22 31.16 -19.48
N GLN A 284 -9.32 30.26 -19.89
CA GLN A 284 -8.48 29.47 -18.98
C GLN A 284 -7.36 30.33 -18.40
N LYS A 285 -6.72 31.18 -19.22
CA LYS A 285 -5.70 32.14 -18.84
C LYS A 285 -6.16 33.09 -17.73
N LYS A 286 -7.36 33.65 -17.89
CA LYS A 286 -7.98 34.53 -16.87
C LYS A 286 -8.17 33.82 -15.53
N ARG A 287 -8.67 32.58 -15.54
CA ARG A 287 -8.89 31.79 -14.32
C ARG A 287 -7.59 31.43 -13.62
N LEU A 288 -6.57 31.00 -14.38
CA LEU A 288 -5.23 30.70 -13.87
C LEU A 288 -4.61 31.95 -13.22
N ALA A 289 -4.67 33.09 -13.90
CA ALA A 289 -4.15 34.35 -13.38
C ALA A 289 -4.85 34.79 -12.08
N GLU A 290 -6.17 34.56 -11.95
CA GLU A 290 -6.90 34.81 -10.70
C GLU A 290 -6.45 33.90 -9.54
N VAL A 291 -6.13 32.63 -9.81
CA VAL A 291 -5.60 31.70 -8.80
C VAL A 291 -4.20 32.13 -8.34
N PHE A 292 -3.30 32.47 -9.26
CA PHE A 292 -1.94 32.89 -8.90
C PHE A 292 -1.92 34.19 -8.10
N ARG A 293 -2.74 35.18 -8.47
CA ARG A 293 -2.86 36.45 -7.72
C ARG A 293 -3.34 36.25 -6.27
N LYS A 294 -4.07 35.16 -5.97
CA LYS A 294 -4.47 34.84 -4.58
C LYS A 294 -3.28 34.41 -3.74
N ASN A 295 -2.30 33.75 -4.35
CA ASN A 295 -1.11 33.23 -3.68
C ASN A 295 0.09 34.20 -3.77
N HIS A 296 0.08 35.13 -4.73
CA HIS A 296 1.11 36.16 -4.98
C HIS A 296 0.49 37.56 -5.02
N PRO A 297 0.31 38.21 -3.85
CA PRO A 297 -0.33 39.53 -3.74
C PRO A 297 0.31 40.64 -4.59
N GLU A 298 1.60 40.52 -4.86
CA GLU A 298 2.42 41.40 -5.69
C GLU A 298 2.01 41.38 -7.18
N TRP A 299 1.40 40.28 -7.66
CA TRP A 299 0.96 40.12 -9.05
C TRP A 299 -0.42 40.71 -9.33
N LYS A 300 -1.08 41.33 -8.32
CA LYS A 300 -2.40 41.94 -8.49
C LYS A 300 -2.48 43.00 -9.59
N LYS A 301 -1.37 43.65 -9.93
CA LYS A 301 -1.30 44.72 -10.93
C LYS A 301 -0.94 44.25 -12.34
N LEU A 302 -0.53 42.99 -12.48
CA LEU A 302 -0.15 42.39 -13.76
C LEU A 302 -1.40 42.00 -14.55
N GLY A 303 -1.34 42.12 -15.88
CA GLY A 303 -2.34 41.56 -16.80
C GLY A 303 -2.33 40.02 -16.78
N ASP A 304 -3.41 39.38 -17.25
CA ASP A 304 -3.55 37.91 -17.16
C ASP A 304 -2.40 37.17 -17.87
N GLN A 305 -1.98 37.65 -19.04
CA GLN A 305 -0.82 37.13 -19.78
C GLN A 305 0.48 37.25 -18.97
N GLU A 306 0.74 38.43 -18.40
CA GLU A 306 1.97 38.72 -17.64
C GLU A 306 2.06 37.88 -16.36
N VAL A 307 0.91 37.53 -15.76
CA VAL A 307 0.86 36.64 -14.60
C VAL A 307 1.25 35.21 -14.98
N ILE A 308 0.81 34.70 -16.13
CA ILE A 308 1.19 33.36 -16.60
C ILE A 308 2.69 33.34 -16.95
N GLU A 309 3.18 34.34 -17.68
CA GLU A 309 4.59 34.45 -18.07
C GLU A 309 5.52 34.65 -16.86
N ALA A 310 5.04 35.28 -15.78
CA ALA A 310 5.78 35.37 -14.53
C ALA A 310 5.88 34.02 -13.83
N ARG A 311 4.79 33.23 -13.81
CA ARG A 311 4.79 31.90 -13.20
C ARG A 311 5.63 30.90 -14.00
N MET A 312 5.56 30.92 -15.34
CA MET A 312 6.41 30.08 -16.19
C MET A 312 7.90 30.37 -15.98
N ARG A 313 8.29 31.65 -15.85
CA ARG A 313 9.69 32.01 -15.52
C ARG A 313 10.11 31.59 -14.11
N GLU A 314 9.24 31.73 -13.12
CA GLU A 314 9.52 31.24 -11.76
C GLU A 314 9.76 29.73 -11.75
N MET A 315 8.99 28.97 -12.55
CA MET A 315 9.19 27.53 -12.71
C MET A 315 10.52 27.18 -13.40
N GLU A 316 10.87 27.89 -14.48
CA GLU A 316 12.17 27.72 -15.15
C GLU A 316 13.34 28.01 -14.19
N GLU A 317 13.25 29.10 -13.40
CA GLU A 317 14.25 29.45 -12.39
C GLU A 317 14.33 28.43 -11.25
N GLU A 318 13.19 27.86 -10.81
CA GLU A 318 13.14 26.77 -9.83
C GLU A 318 13.80 25.49 -10.36
N GLU A 319 13.58 25.17 -11.64
CA GLU A 319 14.17 24.00 -12.31
C GLU A 319 15.69 24.17 -12.50
N GLU A 320 16.15 25.33 -12.97
CA GLU A 320 17.58 25.65 -13.09
C GLU A 320 18.28 25.60 -11.73
N HIS A 321 17.65 26.14 -10.67
CA HIS A 321 18.19 26.08 -9.31
C HIS A 321 18.23 24.63 -8.79
N LEU A 322 17.21 23.81 -9.07
CA LEU A 322 17.21 22.38 -8.75
C LEU A 322 18.35 21.67 -9.49
N GLN A 323 18.55 21.92 -10.78
CA GLN A 323 19.64 21.36 -11.57
C GLN A 323 21.03 21.78 -11.05
N GLU A 324 21.21 23.03 -10.62
CA GLU A 324 22.46 23.50 -9.99
C GLU A 324 22.73 22.82 -8.63
N VAL A 325 21.67 22.59 -7.84
CA VAL A 325 21.74 21.83 -6.58
C VAL A 325 22.11 20.38 -6.86
N TYR A 326 21.48 19.73 -7.86
CA TYR A 326 21.81 18.36 -8.27
C TYR A 326 23.23 18.23 -8.85
N ALA A 327 23.73 19.25 -9.54
CA ALA A 327 25.08 19.29 -10.10
C ALA A 327 26.18 19.50 -9.04
N ARG A 328 25.91 20.25 -7.97
CA ARG A 328 26.87 20.51 -6.88
C ARG A 328 26.89 19.41 -5.80
N ASP A 329 25.79 18.70 -5.59
CA ASP A 329 25.62 17.76 -4.46
C ASP A 329 25.66 16.27 -4.85
N SER A 330 26.38 15.91 -5.92
CA SER A 330 26.56 14.52 -6.38
C SER A 330 27.24 13.58 -5.36
N LYS A 331 27.56 14.04 -4.14
CA LYS A 331 28.21 13.25 -3.09
C LYS A 331 27.57 13.34 -1.71
N THR A 332 26.56 14.17 -1.48
CA THR A 332 25.94 14.26 -0.16
C THR A 332 24.51 14.77 -0.23
N LYS A 333 23.55 13.86 -0.04
CA LYS A 333 22.21 14.12 0.55
C LYS A 333 21.16 14.85 -0.33
N GLY A 334 20.38 14.05 -1.05
CA GLY A 334 18.93 14.26 -1.25
C GLY A 334 18.11 14.02 0.04
N TYR A 335 18.58 14.52 1.19
CA TYR A 335 17.94 14.33 2.50
C TYR A 335 16.99 15.49 2.78
N GLY A 336 15.68 15.30 2.57
CA GLY A 336 14.71 16.19 3.24
C GLY A 336 13.25 16.05 2.86
N ARG A 337 12.93 15.75 1.59
CA ARG A 337 11.54 15.89 1.09
C ARG A 337 10.75 14.57 0.90
N ASN A 338 11.39 13.41 0.72
CA ASN A 338 10.70 12.13 0.39
C ASN A 338 10.69 11.04 1.49
N ARG A 339 11.04 11.37 2.74
CA ARG A 339 11.17 10.35 3.81
C ARG A 339 9.86 9.67 4.24
N SER A 340 8.69 10.26 3.93
CA SER A 340 7.39 9.68 4.27
C SER A 340 7.07 8.45 3.41
N GLY A 341 7.34 8.51 2.11
CA GLY A 341 7.06 7.42 1.17
C GLY A 341 8.03 6.25 1.27
N GLU A 342 9.33 6.50 1.40
CA GLU A 342 10.33 5.47 1.72
C GLU A 342 9.94 4.71 3.00
N LEU A 343 9.56 5.46 4.05
CA LEU A 343 9.15 4.88 5.32
C LEU A 343 7.83 4.10 5.18
N ALA A 344 6.90 4.52 4.32
CA ALA A 344 5.68 3.79 4.03
C ALA A 344 5.97 2.45 3.36
N VAL A 345 6.79 2.42 2.30
CA VAL A 345 7.21 1.17 1.62
C VAL A 345 7.88 0.21 2.61
N TYR A 346 8.79 0.72 3.44
CA TYR A 346 9.42 -0.07 4.49
C TYR A 346 8.40 -0.65 5.47
N LYS A 347 7.45 0.16 5.95
CA LYS A 347 6.40 -0.27 6.90
C LYS A 347 5.41 -1.25 6.29
N TYR A 348 5.11 -1.15 4.98
CA TYR A 348 4.30 -2.14 4.28
C TYR A 348 4.97 -3.51 4.26
N VAL A 349 6.25 -3.57 3.91
CA VAL A 349 7.01 -4.84 3.93
C VAL A 349 7.16 -5.36 5.35
N GLN A 350 7.41 -4.49 6.33
CA GLN A 350 7.51 -4.87 7.74
C GLN A 350 6.17 -5.33 8.33
N GLY A 351 5.04 -4.91 7.75
CA GLY A 351 3.70 -5.23 8.25
C GLY A 351 3.28 -4.37 9.45
N SER A 352 3.84 -3.17 9.58
CA SER A 352 3.48 -2.19 10.62
C SER A 352 2.57 -1.07 10.12
N LEU A 353 2.23 -1.07 8.83
CA LEU A 353 1.28 -0.16 8.21
C LEU A 353 0.40 -0.95 7.22
N ASP A 354 -0.92 -0.82 7.33
CA ASP A 354 -1.83 -1.54 6.42
C ASP A 354 -1.84 -0.88 5.05
N LEU A 355 -1.90 -1.71 4.01
CA LEU A 355 -2.04 -1.26 2.62
C LEU A 355 -3.52 -0.96 2.36
N GLU A 356 -3.82 0.27 1.97
CA GLU A 356 -5.14 0.61 1.42
C GLU A 356 -5.33 0.00 0.02
N ARG A 357 -6.59 -0.23 -0.40
CA ARG A 357 -6.96 -0.83 -1.68
C ARG A 357 -6.29 -0.13 -2.87
N THR A 358 -6.41 1.19 -2.94
CA THR A 358 -5.85 2.02 -4.03
C THR A 358 -4.33 1.90 -4.08
N THR A 359 -3.68 2.05 -2.93
CA THR A 359 -2.22 1.90 -2.79
C THR A 359 -1.74 0.51 -3.22
N LEU A 360 -2.43 -0.55 -2.78
CA LEU A 360 -2.10 -1.92 -3.21
C LEU A 360 -2.20 -2.06 -4.73
N ILE A 361 -3.31 -1.62 -5.33
CA ILE A 361 -3.52 -1.69 -6.79
C ILE A 361 -2.37 -0.97 -7.52
N CYS A 362 -2.06 0.28 -7.13
CA CYS A 362 -1.04 1.05 -7.82
C CYS A 362 0.36 0.42 -7.72
N PHE A 363 0.75 -0.13 -6.57
CA PHE A 363 2.02 -0.85 -6.47
C PHE A 363 2.04 -2.14 -7.30
N LEU A 364 0.93 -2.89 -7.34
CA LEU A 364 0.83 -4.09 -8.17
C LEU A 364 0.96 -3.76 -9.67
N LEU A 365 0.29 -2.70 -10.13
CA LEU A 365 0.40 -2.20 -11.50
C LEU A 365 1.85 -1.77 -11.81
N PHE A 366 2.48 -1.00 -10.91
CA PHE A 366 3.88 -0.58 -11.04
C PHE A 366 4.82 -1.77 -11.17
N PHE A 367 4.78 -2.71 -10.23
CA PHE A 367 5.65 -3.90 -10.27
C PHE A 367 5.40 -4.77 -11.51
N ALA A 368 4.15 -4.82 -12.01
CA ALA A 368 3.79 -5.56 -13.21
C ALA A 368 4.19 -4.83 -14.52
N SER A 369 4.31 -3.50 -14.48
CA SER A 369 4.59 -2.67 -15.67
C SER A 369 5.99 -2.86 -16.24
N ASP A 370 6.96 -3.19 -15.39
CA ASP A 370 8.36 -3.27 -15.81
C ASP A 370 8.57 -4.48 -16.73
N GLY A 371 7.68 -5.49 -16.75
CA GLY A 371 7.43 -6.29 -17.95
C GLY A 371 7.20 -7.78 -17.72
N ASP A 372 7.76 -8.62 -18.59
CA ASP A 372 7.30 -9.98 -18.85
C ASP A 372 7.37 -10.90 -17.62
N MET A 373 6.29 -10.91 -16.85
CA MET A 373 6.07 -11.87 -15.78
C MET A 373 5.73 -13.22 -16.41
N PRO A 374 6.10 -14.32 -15.74
CA PRO A 374 5.63 -15.64 -16.14
C PRO A 374 4.11 -15.61 -16.37
N PRO A 375 3.58 -16.24 -17.45
CA PRO A 375 2.17 -16.14 -17.82
C PRO A 375 1.18 -16.33 -16.65
N GLU A 376 1.54 -17.19 -15.69
CA GLU A 376 0.80 -17.51 -14.48
C GLU A 376 0.74 -16.40 -13.42
N HIS A 377 1.63 -15.42 -13.49
CA HIS A 377 1.74 -14.31 -12.53
C HIS A 377 1.46 -12.95 -13.14
N ARG A 378 1.26 -12.88 -14.47
CA ARG A 378 0.82 -11.66 -15.16
C ARG A 378 -0.42 -11.09 -14.48
N LEU A 379 -0.36 -9.79 -14.19
CA LEU A 379 -1.46 -9.08 -13.61
C LEU A 379 -2.52 -8.87 -14.69
N THR A 380 -3.65 -9.55 -14.54
CA THR A 380 -4.85 -9.41 -15.38
C THR A 380 -6.00 -8.92 -14.50
N VAL A 381 -7.08 -8.40 -15.10
CA VAL A 381 -8.29 -8.01 -14.34
C VAL A 381 -8.78 -9.13 -13.43
N LYS A 382 -8.86 -10.37 -13.98
CA LYS A 382 -9.24 -11.57 -13.20
C LYS A 382 -8.28 -11.82 -12.03
N ARG A 383 -6.97 -11.68 -12.26
CA ARG A 383 -5.96 -11.89 -11.22
C ARG A 383 -6.02 -10.80 -10.15
N LEU A 384 -6.17 -9.54 -10.53
CA LEU A 384 -6.29 -8.42 -9.60
C LEU A 384 -7.55 -8.56 -8.74
N ASN A 385 -8.71 -8.87 -9.34
CA ASN A 385 -9.94 -9.13 -8.59
C ASN A 385 -9.79 -10.27 -7.59
N HIS A 386 -9.11 -11.36 -7.97
CA HIS A 386 -8.78 -12.43 -7.04
C HIS A 386 -7.89 -11.94 -5.87
N ILE A 387 -6.84 -11.15 -6.16
CA ILE A 387 -5.97 -10.56 -5.13
C ILE A 387 -6.79 -9.69 -4.17
N LEU A 388 -7.62 -8.79 -4.70
CA LEU A 388 -8.46 -7.87 -3.92
C LEU A 388 -9.41 -8.62 -2.99
N GLN A 389 -10.13 -9.61 -3.51
CA GLN A 389 -11.06 -10.42 -2.73
C GLN A 389 -10.33 -11.21 -1.63
N GLN A 390 -9.18 -11.81 -1.96
CA GLN A 390 -8.37 -12.51 -0.96
C GLN A 390 -7.89 -11.55 0.13
N SER A 391 -7.54 -10.32 -0.22
CA SER A 391 -7.16 -9.25 0.70
C SER A 391 -8.32 -8.63 1.48
N GLY A 392 -9.57 -9.04 1.23
CA GLY A 392 -10.75 -8.46 1.90
C GLY A 392 -11.15 -7.07 1.37
N PHE A 393 -10.82 -6.80 0.11
CA PHE A 393 -11.28 -5.62 -0.64
C PHE A 393 -12.40 -6.00 -1.61
N SER A 394 -13.21 -5.01 -1.98
CA SER A 394 -14.12 -5.12 -3.11
C SER A 394 -13.32 -5.35 -4.40
N ALA A 395 -13.87 -6.17 -5.29
CA ALA A 395 -13.41 -6.27 -6.67
C ALA A 395 -13.50 -4.90 -7.38
N LEU A 396 -12.88 -4.80 -8.56
CA LEU A 396 -13.02 -3.63 -9.42
C LEU A 396 -14.49 -3.44 -9.81
N GLN A 397 -14.94 -2.19 -9.76
CA GLN A 397 -16.28 -1.74 -10.12
C GLN A 397 -16.18 -0.80 -11.31
N ALA A 398 -16.60 -1.25 -12.49
CA ALA A 398 -16.41 -0.51 -13.74
C ALA A 398 -17.07 0.89 -13.78
N ASP A 399 -18.01 1.16 -12.88
CA ASP A 399 -18.70 2.46 -12.70
C ASP A 399 -17.92 3.47 -11.84
N SER A 400 -16.81 3.06 -11.21
CA SER A 400 -15.90 3.94 -10.47
C SER A 400 -14.78 4.42 -11.37
N ASP A 401 -14.52 5.74 -11.41
CA ASP A 401 -13.48 6.37 -12.25
C ASP A 401 -12.12 5.65 -12.12
N PHE A 402 -11.68 5.38 -10.88
CA PHE A 402 -10.41 4.71 -10.63
C PHE A 402 -10.40 3.24 -11.11
N ASP A 403 -11.47 2.52 -10.86
CA ASP A 403 -11.52 1.09 -11.19
C ASP A 403 -11.67 0.88 -12.70
N GLY A 404 -12.44 1.74 -13.38
CA GLY A 404 -12.53 1.79 -14.84
C GLY A 404 -11.17 2.04 -15.49
N PHE A 405 -10.42 3.03 -14.99
CA PHE A 405 -9.04 3.28 -15.41
C PHE A 405 -8.16 2.04 -15.23
N VAL A 406 -8.22 1.38 -14.07
CA VAL A 406 -7.41 0.19 -13.78
C VAL A 406 -7.74 -0.98 -14.72
N GLU A 407 -9.02 -1.18 -15.05
CA GLU A 407 -9.43 -2.20 -16.00
C GLU A 407 -8.87 -1.92 -17.40
N GLU A 408 -8.97 -0.67 -17.87
CA GLU A 408 -8.45 -0.25 -19.17
C GLU A 408 -6.92 -0.33 -19.23
N PHE A 409 -6.24 0.09 -18.15
CA PHE A 409 -4.79 0.00 -18.02
C PHE A 409 -4.28 -1.44 -18.18
N LEU A 410 -4.98 -2.42 -17.58
CA LEU A 410 -4.57 -3.82 -17.62
C LEU A 410 -4.77 -4.50 -18.98
N ILE A 411 -5.64 -3.98 -19.84
CA ILE A 411 -5.90 -4.52 -21.18
C ILE A 411 -5.22 -3.72 -22.29
N SER A 412 -4.78 -2.49 -22.00
CA SER A 412 -4.18 -1.59 -22.97
C SER A 412 -2.85 -2.15 -23.49
N PRO A 413 -2.61 -2.11 -24.82
CA PRO A 413 -1.29 -2.36 -25.38
C PRO A 413 -0.29 -1.24 -25.07
N TYR A 414 -0.77 -0.07 -24.66
CA TYR A 414 0.01 1.13 -24.34
C TYR A 414 -0.41 1.70 -22.97
N PRO A 415 -0.19 0.97 -21.87
CA PRO A 415 -0.68 1.36 -20.55
C PRO A 415 -0.07 2.67 -20.03
N LYS A 416 1.17 3.00 -20.44
CA LYS A 416 1.82 4.27 -20.09
C LYS A 416 1.15 5.47 -20.78
N ASP A 417 0.75 5.31 -22.04
CA ASP A 417 0.06 6.37 -22.79
C ASP A 417 -1.34 6.63 -22.21
N LEU A 418 -2.02 5.57 -21.76
CA LEU A 418 -3.30 5.72 -21.05
C LEU A 418 -3.14 6.47 -19.72
N LEU A 419 -2.12 6.13 -18.93
CA LEU A 419 -1.81 6.84 -17.68
C LEU A 419 -1.56 8.34 -17.94
N MET A 420 -0.85 8.66 -19.03
CA MET A 420 -0.60 10.02 -19.48
C MET A 420 -1.89 10.76 -19.82
N GLU A 421 -2.73 10.16 -20.67
CA GLU A 421 -4.00 10.74 -21.11
C GLU A 421 -4.94 11.02 -19.94
N GLU A 422 -5.03 10.09 -18.99
CA GLU A 422 -5.87 10.21 -17.81
C GLU A 422 -5.45 11.39 -16.92
N VAL A 423 -4.15 11.52 -16.66
CA VAL A 423 -3.62 12.64 -15.88
C VAL A 423 -3.87 13.97 -16.59
N VAL A 424 -3.63 14.03 -17.90
CA VAL A 424 -3.86 15.24 -18.72
C VAL A 424 -5.34 15.61 -18.74
N ALA A 425 -6.26 14.63 -18.72
CA ALA A 425 -7.69 14.88 -18.64
C ALA A 425 -8.07 15.57 -17.32
N TYR A 426 -7.63 15.04 -16.17
CA TYR A 426 -7.84 15.69 -14.87
C TYR A 426 -7.25 17.10 -14.81
N ALA A 427 -6.04 17.29 -15.35
CA ALA A 427 -5.41 18.61 -15.41
C ALA A 427 -6.22 19.61 -16.25
N LYS A 428 -6.75 19.19 -17.42
CA LYS A 428 -7.65 20.01 -18.26
C LYS A 428 -8.95 20.41 -17.55
N HIS A 429 -9.43 19.56 -16.65
CA HIS A 429 -10.61 19.81 -15.81
C HIS A 429 -10.29 20.63 -14.54
N GLN A 430 -9.03 21.00 -14.31
CA GLN A 430 -8.57 21.73 -13.12
C GLN A 430 -8.81 20.94 -11.82
N GLU A 431 -8.75 19.62 -11.91
CA GLU A 431 -8.92 18.68 -10.82
C GLU A 431 -7.62 17.91 -10.56
N ASN A 432 -7.35 17.56 -9.30
CA ASN A 432 -6.25 16.65 -9.00
C ASN A 432 -6.68 15.23 -9.38
N SER A 433 -5.82 14.53 -10.13
CA SER A 433 -6.00 13.10 -10.41
C SER A 433 -6.28 12.31 -9.14
N PHE A 434 -7.12 11.28 -9.21
CA PHE A 434 -7.32 10.36 -8.09
C PHE A 434 -6.01 9.73 -7.58
N LEU A 435 -4.96 9.70 -8.41
CA LEU A 435 -3.61 9.25 -8.03
C LEU A 435 -2.95 10.16 -6.99
N TYR A 436 -3.37 11.43 -6.83
CA TYR A 436 -2.91 12.30 -5.74
C TYR A 436 -3.37 11.83 -4.35
N ARG A 437 -4.41 11.00 -4.26
CA ARG A 437 -4.92 10.45 -2.99
C ARG A 437 -4.18 9.20 -2.52
N LEU A 438 -3.17 8.73 -3.28
CA LEU A 438 -2.29 7.65 -2.83
C LEU A 438 -1.73 7.98 -1.44
N TYR A 439 -1.69 6.98 -0.56
CA TYR A 439 -1.27 7.10 0.85
C TYR A 439 -2.23 7.83 1.81
N GLY A 440 -3.29 8.48 1.33
CA GLY A 440 -4.17 9.31 2.16
C GLY A 440 -4.95 8.58 3.26
N SER A 441 -5.08 7.25 3.15
CA SER A 441 -5.96 6.43 4.01
C SER A 441 -5.28 5.20 4.62
N SER A 442 -3.94 5.10 4.58
CA SER A 442 -3.21 3.98 5.21
C SER A 442 -3.26 4.09 6.74
N VAL A 443 -3.73 3.05 7.43
CA VAL A 443 -3.97 3.05 8.88
C VAL A 443 -3.03 2.07 9.59
N ASN A 444 -2.49 2.46 10.73
CA ASN A 444 -1.84 1.55 11.67
C ASN A 444 -2.88 1.11 12.73
N TYR A 445 -3.26 -0.17 12.70
CA TYR A 445 -4.23 -0.75 13.64
C TYR A 445 -3.58 -1.26 14.94
N GLU A 446 -2.27 -1.15 15.11
CA GLU A 446 -1.55 -1.70 16.28
C GLU A 446 -2.00 -1.05 17.59
N GLU A 447 -2.10 0.28 17.63
CA GLU A 447 -2.60 0.99 18.81
C GLU A 447 -4.06 0.67 19.11
N GLU A 448 -4.87 0.45 18.07
CA GLU A 448 -6.28 0.06 18.20
C GLU A 448 -6.41 -1.36 18.79
N ILE A 449 -5.66 -2.33 18.26
CA ILE A 449 -5.67 -3.70 18.75
C ILE A 449 -5.11 -3.78 20.18
N LEU A 450 -4.09 -2.98 20.52
CA LEU A 450 -3.57 -2.88 21.88
C LEU A 450 -4.63 -2.37 22.87
N LYS A 451 -5.39 -1.31 22.52
CA LYS A 451 -6.53 -0.83 23.33
C LYS A 451 -7.59 -1.92 23.52
N ILE A 452 -7.89 -2.69 22.47
CA ILE A 452 -8.86 -3.81 22.53
C ILE A 452 -8.40 -4.94 23.46
N MET A 453 -7.09 -5.19 23.51
CA MET A 453 -6.49 -6.36 24.16
C MET A 453 -6.04 -6.12 25.61
N VAL A 454 -5.75 -4.87 25.97
CA VAL A 454 -5.15 -4.51 27.27
C VAL A 454 -6.03 -3.57 28.10
N GLY A 455 -7.05 -2.94 27.49
CA GLY A 455 -7.87 -1.90 28.13
C GLY A 455 -7.26 -0.52 27.95
#